data_AF-A0A3D0MY31-F1
#
_entry.id   AF-A0A3D0MY31-F1
#
_cell.length_a   1.000
_cell.length_b   1.000
_cell.length_c   1.000
_cell.angle_alpha   90.00
_cell.angle_beta   90.00
_cell.angle_gamma   90.00
#
_symmetry.space_group_name_H-M   'P 1'
#
loop_
_entity.id
_entity.type
_entity.pdbx_description
1 polymer ?
#
loop_
_entity_poly.entity_id
_entity_poly.type
_entity_poly.pdbx_seq_one_letter_code
_entity_poly.pdbx_strand_id
1 'polypeptide(L)' 'MCIRDSLDAGSSDEFSLNIGARIFCKRLEKYKIKFIYDEFKGGHFNIQYRYDKTFNIISKHLK' A
#
# COMPACT_ATOMS: atom_id res chain seq x y z
N MET A 1 -13.16 3.22 -13.84
CA MET A 1 -11.88 2.46 -13.86
C MET A 1 -11.49 2.19 -12.42
N CYS A 2 -11.78 0.99 -11.90
CA CYS A 2 -11.76 0.70 -10.46
C CYS A 2 -10.34 0.28 -10.02
N ILE A 3 -9.60 1.19 -9.40
CA ILE A 3 -8.38 0.86 -8.64
C ILE A 3 -8.87 0.55 -7.23
N ARG A 4 -8.88 -0.71 -6.81
CA ARG A 4 -9.59 -1.14 -5.59
C ARG A 4 -8.70 -1.18 -4.35
N ASP A 5 -7.38 -1.30 -4.51
CA ASP A 5 -6.48 -1.55 -3.38
C ASP A 5 -5.30 -0.56 -3.37
N SER A 6 -5.16 0.18 -2.27
CA SER A 6 -4.00 1.02 -1.94
C SER A 6 -3.26 0.37 -0.78
N LEU A 7 -2.01 -0.03 -1.00
CA LEU A 7 -1.17 -0.71 -0.03
C LEU A 7 0.03 0.16 0.36
N ASP A 8 0.30 0.19 1.66
CA ASP A 8 1.35 1.00 2.26
C ASP A 8 2.10 0.14 3.28
N ALA A 9 3.42 0.04 3.16
CA ALA A 9 4.23 -0.81 4.05
C ALA A 9 5.59 -0.20 4.40
N GLY A 10 5.97 -0.29 5.67
CA GLY A 10 7.30 0.13 6.14
C GLY A 10 8.38 -0.85 5.68
N SER A 11 9.48 -0.35 5.11
CA SER A 11 10.58 -1.18 4.61
C SER A 11 11.28 -2.00 5.70
N SER A 12 11.17 -1.55 6.95
CA SER A 12 11.77 -2.16 8.15
C SER A 12 10.69 -2.63 9.12
N ASP A 13 9.52 -3.01 8.60
CA ASP A 13 8.39 -3.49 9.39
C ASP A 13 8.78 -4.72 10.23
N GLU A 14 8.52 -4.60 11.54
CA GLU A 14 8.91 -5.55 12.59
C GLU A 14 8.22 -6.92 12.42
N PHE A 15 7.11 -6.96 11.70
CA PHE A 15 6.34 -8.18 11.42
C PHE A 15 6.51 -8.65 9.97
N SER A 16 7.45 -8.07 9.23
CA SER A 16 7.71 -8.38 7.82
C SER A 16 6.49 -8.20 6.91
N LEU A 17 5.57 -7.28 7.23
CA LEU A 17 4.38 -7.04 6.41
C LEU A 17 4.73 -6.49 5.03
N ASN A 18 5.86 -5.81 4.89
CA ASN A 18 6.42 -5.41 3.59
C ASN A 18 6.66 -6.60 2.66
N ILE A 19 7.14 -7.74 3.17
CA ILE A 19 7.36 -8.95 2.37
C ILE A 19 6.01 -9.50 1.89
N GLY A 20 5.03 -9.60 2.79
CA GLY A 20 3.66 -10.01 2.44
C GLY A 20 3.02 -9.10 1.39
N ALA A 21 3.17 -7.79 1.57
CA ALA A 21 2.68 -6.78 0.63
C ALA A 21 3.33 -6.92 -0.76
N ARG A 22 4.65 -7.16 -0.84
CA ARG A 22 5.35 -7.43 -2.11
C ARG A 22 4.81 -8.66 -2.82
N ILE A 23 4.61 -9.77 -2.09
CA ILE A 23 4.07 -11.01 -2.66
C ILE A 23 2.65 -10.78 -3.17
N PHE A 24 1.82 -10.09 -2.40
CA PHE A 24 0.46 -9.75 -2.79
C PHE A 24 0.42 -8.88 -4.05
N CYS A 25 1.21 -7.81 -4.10
CA CYS A 25 1.30 -6.93 -5.26
C CYS A 25 1.77 -7.70 -6.52
N LYS A 26 2.79 -8.56 -6.41
CA LYS A 26 3.20 -9.44 -7.52
C LYS A 26 2.06 -10.32 -8.04
N ARG A 27 1.19 -10.81 -7.16
CA ARG A 27 0.00 -11.58 -7.58
C ARG A 27 -1.00 -10.68 -8.30
N LEU A 28 -1.27 -9.48 -7.80
CA LEU A 28 -2.15 -8.52 -8.48
C LEU A 28 -1.64 -8.16 -9.88
N GLU A 29 -0.32 -7.93 -10.04
CA GLU A 29 0.32 -7.70 -11.34
C GLU A 29 0.09 -8.87 -12.29
N LYS A 30 0.29 -10.11 -11.83
CA LYS A 30 0.05 -11.32 -12.62
C LYS A 30 -1.37 -11.39 -13.16
N TYR A 31 -2.35 -10.94 -12.39
CA TYR A 31 -3.77 -10.91 -12.79
C TYR A 31 -4.18 -9.59 -13.48
N LYS A 32 -3.23 -8.69 -13.77
CA LYS A 32 -3.49 -7.36 -14.37
C LYS A 32 -4.51 -6.53 -13.58
N ILE A 33 -4.59 -6.74 -12.27
CA ILE A 33 -5.42 -5.95 -11.37
C ILE A 33 -4.70 -4.63 -11.11
N LYS A 34 -5.40 -3.51 -11.19
CA LYS A 34 -4.81 -2.19 -10.90
C LYS A 34 -4.77 -1.97 -9.39
N PHE A 35 -3.58 -1.64 -8.88
CA PHE A 35 -3.34 -1.33 -7.48
C PHE A 35 -2.33 -0.18 -7.36
N ILE A 36 -2.26 0.40 -6.16
CA ILE A 36 -1.23 1.37 -5.79
C ILE A 36 -0.45 0.77 -4.63
N TYR A 37 0.87 0.73 -4.73
CA TYR A 37 1.75 0.22 -3.69
C TYR A 37 2.86 1.22 -3.40
N ASP A 38 3.04 1.56 -2.14
CA ASP A 38 4.10 2.46 -1.66
C ASP A 38 4.84 1.82 -0.49
N GLU A 39 6.14 1.57 -0.66
CA GLU A 39 7.03 1.25 0.46
C GLU A 39 7.72 2.52 0.94
N PHE A 40 7.75 2.70 2.25
CA PHE A 40 8.39 3.85 2.86
C PHE A 40 9.46 3.43 3.87
N LYS A 41 10.43 4.30 4.08
CA LYS A 41 11.47 4.07 5.09
C LYS A 41 10.87 4.23 6.48
N GLY A 42 10.64 3.11 7.17
CA GLY A 42 10.02 3.08 8.48
C GLY A 42 9.67 1.67 8.94
N GLY A 43 9.27 1.56 10.21
CA GLY A 43 8.71 0.35 10.78
C GLY A 43 7.19 0.35 10.76
N HIS A 44 6.60 -0.54 11.54
CA HIS A 44 5.16 -0.72 11.69
C HIS A 44 4.51 0.39 12.53
N PHE A 45 5.23 0.89 13.53
CA PHE A 45 4.68 1.83 14.51
C PHE A 45 4.86 3.29 14.13
N ASN A 46 3.98 4.13 14.68
CA ASN A 46 4.01 5.60 14.56
C ASN A 46 3.92 6.13 13.12
N ILE A 47 3.15 5.45 12.26
CA ILE A 47 3.01 5.79 10.82
C ILE A 47 1.76 6.61 10.49
N GLN A 48 1.09 7.18 11.50
CA GLN A 48 -0.17 7.92 11.33
C GLN A 48 -0.07 9.08 10.33
N TYR A 49 1.12 9.71 10.21
CA TYR A 49 1.40 10.76 9.23
C TYR A 49 1.20 10.32 7.77
N ARG A 50 1.10 9.01 7.51
CA ARG A 50 0.85 8.46 6.17
C ARG A 50 -0.63 8.44 5.80
N TYR A 51 -1.53 8.61 6.77
CA TYR A 51 -2.96 8.64 6.53
C TYR A 51 -3.35 9.78 5.59
N ASP A 52 -2.71 10.95 5.68
CA ASP A 52 -2.94 12.06 4.74
C ASP A 52 -2.68 11.65 3.28
N LYS A 53 -1.61 10.89 3.05
CA LYS A 53 -1.28 10.37 1.71
C LYS A 53 -2.32 9.34 1.26
N THR A 54 -2.61 8.34 2.09
CA THR A 54 -3.53 7.25 1.76
C THR A 54 -4.96 7.75 1.53
N PHE A 55 -5.48 8.62 2.40
CA PHE A 55 -6.82 9.18 2.25
C PHE A 55 -6.95 10.09 1.03
N ASN A 56 -5.91 10.86 0.69
CA ASN A 56 -5.89 11.63 -0.55
C ASN A 56 -5.93 10.73 -1.80
N ILE A 57 -5.26 9.59 -1.77
CA ILE A 57 -5.33 8.61 -2.87
C ILE A 57 -6.74 8.04 -2.96
N ILE A 58 -7.30 7.57 -1.85
CA ILE A 58 -8.63 6.96 -1.82
C ILE A 58 -9.71 7.96 -2.28
N SER A 59 -9.67 9.21 -1.80
CA SER A 59 -10.66 10.24 -2.14
C SER A 59 -10.70 10.56 -3.63
N LYS A 60 -9.56 10.52 -4.33
CA LYS A 60 -9.50 10.73 -5.79
C LYS A 60 -10.21 9.63 -6.59
N HIS A 61 -10.40 8.45 -6.00
CA HIS A 61 -10.98 7.28 -6.67
C HIS A 61 -12.44 6.98 -6.26
N LEU A 62 -13.01 7.77 -5.34
CA LEU A 62 -14.40 7.67 -4.87
C LEU A 62 -15.42 8.45 -5.74
N LYS A 63 -14.98 9.04 -6.86
CA LYS A 63 -15.84 9.71 -7.84
C LYS A 63 -16.38 8.73 -8.89
#